data_AF-A0A351DNP4-F1
#
_entry.id   AF-A0A351DNP4-F1
#
_cell.length_a   1.000
_cell.length_b   1.000
_cell.length_c   1.000
_cell.angle_alpha   90.00
_cell.angle_beta   90.00
_cell.angle_gamma   90.00
#
_symmetry.space_group_name_H-M   'P 1'
#
loop_
_entity.id
_entity.type
_entity.pdbx_description
1 polymer ?
#
loop_
_entity_poly.entity_id
_entity_poly.type
_entity_poly.pdbx_seq_one_letter_code
_entity_poly.pdbx_strand_id
1 'polypeptide(L)'
;MSTIYPSIDPNGLLEYSVVFTDRSMNHMSRAFQDVMCGLHDGLTSVYNASACVLVPGGGTFAMEAVARQFAKDQNVLVVRNGWFSYRWTQIFDQGVTPSHAEVAKARPDSDRADQQFAPVPVEEVCAQIRAERPNLVVAPHVETSAGMLLPDHYLQALTAATHEVGAL
;
A
#
# COMPACT_ATOMS: atom_id res chain seq x y z
N MET A 1 34.79 25.47 -21.66
CA MET A 1 33.39 25.82 -21.34
C MET A 1 32.72 24.56 -20.83
N SER A 2 31.81 24.67 -19.86
CA SER A 2 31.06 23.50 -19.36
C SER A 2 30.15 22.97 -20.47
N THR A 3 30.08 21.64 -20.63
CA THR A 3 29.28 20.96 -21.65
C THR A 3 28.39 19.93 -20.99
N ILE A 4 27.12 19.85 -21.39
CA ILE A 4 26.15 18.87 -20.88
C ILE A 4 26.67 17.46 -21.14
N TYR A 5 26.58 16.57 -20.15
CA TYR A 5 26.80 15.15 -20.37
C TYR A 5 25.68 14.60 -21.27
N PRO A 6 25.98 14.18 -22.50
CA PRO A 6 24.99 14.16 -23.58
C PRO A 6 23.92 13.07 -23.46
N SER A 7 24.04 12.11 -22.54
CA SER A 7 23.13 10.96 -22.47
C SER A 7 21.95 11.12 -21.50
N ILE A 8 21.95 12.10 -20.60
CA ILE A 8 20.97 12.17 -19.50
C ILE A 8 19.82 13.15 -19.77
N ASP A 9 20.13 14.40 -20.11
CA ASP A 9 19.16 15.41 -20.51
C ASP A 9 19.74 16.26 -21.66
N PRO A 10 19.80 15.72 -22.89
CA PRO A 10 20.55 16.32 -24.00
C PRO A 10 20.06 17.69 -24.43
N ASN A 11 18.78 17.99 -24.18
CA ASN A 11 18.13 19.26 -24.51
C ASN A 11 17.86 20.11 -23.26
N GLY A 12 18.40 19.69 -22.10
CA GLY A 12 18.21 20.34 -20.81
C GLY A 12 19.08 21.58 -20.61
N LEU A 13 18.96 22.16 -19.42
CA LEU A 13 19.82 23.25 -18.99
C LEU A 13 21.16 22.71 -18.46
N LEU A 14 22.19 23.56 -18.38
CA LEU A 14 23.43 23.21 -17.67
C LEU A 14 23.13 23.00 -16.19
N GLU A 15 23.65 21.91 -15.64
CA GLU A 15 23.38 21.51 -14.26
C GLU A 15 24.28 22.26 -13.27
N TYR A 16 23.70 23.29 -12.64
CA TYR A 16 24.32 24.07 -11.55
C TYR A 16 23.45 24.09 -10.28
N SER A 17 22.44 23.21 -10.19
CA SER A 17 21.66 23.08 -8.97
C SER A 17 22.48 22.42 -7.85
N VAL A 18 21.98 22.56 -6.62
CA VAL A 18 22.61 21.97 -5.43
C VAL A 18 22.14 20.54 -5.14
N VAL A 19 21.26 19.98 -5.97
CA VAL A 19 20.58 18.70 -5.73
C VAL A 19 20.97 17.60 -6.71
N PHE A 20 21.53 17.95 -7.88
CA PHE A 20 21.95 16.99 -8.91
C PHE A 20 23.30 17.35 -9.51
N THR A 21 23.83 16.41 -10.29
CA THR A 21 24.96 16.62 -11.21
C THR A 21 24.52 16.23 -12.61
N ASP A 22 25.35 16.47 -13.62
CA ASP A 22 25.07 16.09 -15.03
C ASP A 22 24.94 14.56 -15.27
N ARG A 23 25.06 13.74 -14.22
CA ARG A 23 24.94 12.28 -14.27
C ARG A 23 23.57 11.74 -13.85
N SER A 24 22.65 12.61 -13.46
CA SER A 24 21.27 12.24 -13.10
C SER A 24 20.28 13.22 -13.70
N MET A 25 19.08 12.72 -13.99
CA MET A 25 18.00 13.57 -14.50
C MET A 25 17.51 14.47 -13.38
N ASN A 26 17.58 15.78 -13.58
CA ASN A 26 17.12 16.74 -12.60
C ASN A 26 15.59 16.68 -12.47
N HIS A 27 15.05 16.54 -11.25
CA HIS A 27 13.60 16.46 -11.05
C HIS A 27 12.84 17.72 -11.46
N MET A 28 13.54 18.84 -11.66
CA MET A 28 12.97 20.10 -12.14
C MET A 28 12.93 20.19 -13.67
N SER A 29 13.63 19.28 -14.39
CA SER A 29 13.73 19.34 -15.84
C SER A 29 12.40 19.02 -16.52
N ARG A 30 12.23 19.48 -17.77
CA ARG A 30 11.03 19.18 -18.55
C ARG A 30 10.89 17.67 -18.78
N ALA A 31 12.00 16.99 -19.05
CA ALA A 31 12.01 15.54 -19.26
C ALA A 31 11.49 14.78 -18.04
N PHE A 32 11.92 15.16 -16.82
CA PHE A 32 11.43 14.51 -15.60
C PHE A 32 9.95 14.81 -15.33
N GLN A 33 9.50 16.05 -15.58
CA GLN A 33 8.08 16.40 -15.46
C GLN A 33 7.21 15.52 -16.37
N ASP A 34 7.61 15.35 -17.63
CA ASP A 34 6.88 14.51 -18.59
C ASP A 34 6.84 13.03 -18.13
N VAL A 35 7.94 12.51 -17.57
CA VAL A 35 7.97 11.16 -16.96
C VAL A 35 6.98 11.05 -15.81
N MET A 36 6.97 12.01 -14.88
CA MET A 36 6.11 11.95 -13.69
C MET A 36 4.63 12.10 -14.04
N CYS A 37 4.29 12.98 -14.99
CA CYS A 37 2.93 13.10 -15.52
C CYS A 37 2.50 11.80 -16.22
N GLY A 38 3.36 11.23 -17.07
CA GLY A 38 3.07 9.96 -17.73
C GLY A 38 2.89 8.78 -16.76
N LEU A 39 3.70 8.73 -15.69
CA LEU A 39 3.53 7.74 -14.62
C LEU A 39 2.20 7.91 -13.89
N HIS A 40 1.82 9.15 -13.58
CA HIS A 40 0.53 9.44 -12.95
C HIS A 40 -0.64 8.99 -13.83
N ASP A 41 -0.63 9.35 -15.11
CA ASP A 41 -1.69 9.00 -16.07
C ASP A 41 -1.78 7.47 -16.24
N GLY A 42 -0.64 6.80 -16.41
CA GLY A 42 -0.59 5.35 -16.56
C GLY A 42 -1.09 4.60 -15.32
N LEU A 43 -0.63 4.98 -14.12
CA LEU A 43 -0.99 4.29 -12.88
C LEU A 43 -2.44 4.54 -12.48
N THR A 44 -2.95 5.77 -12.63
CA THR A 44 -4.36 6.08 -12.38
C THR A 44 -5.28 5.33 -13.33
N SER A 45 -4.90 5.21 -14.62
CA SER A 45 -5.64 4.42 -15.60
C SER A 45 -5.68 2.93 -15.26
N VAL A 46 -4.56 2.32 -14.87
CA VAL A 46 -4.48 0.88 -14.56
C VAL A 46 -5.34 0.51 -13.35
N TYR A 47 -5.31 1.35 -12.31
CA TYR A 47 -6.02 1.08 -11.06
C TYR A 47 -7.41 1.73 -10.97
N ASN A 48 -7.85 2.44 -12.01
CA ASN A 48 -9.05 3.27 -12.01
C ASN A 48 -9.12 4.19 -10.77
N ALA A 49 -7.98 4.81 -10.44
CA ALA A 49 -7.81 5.65 -9.26
C ALA A 49 -7.92 7.13 -9.61
N SER A 50 -8.37 7.96 -8.66
CA SER A 50 -8.45 9.41 -8.84
C SER A 50 -7.10 10.12 -8.77
N ALA A 51 -6.11 9.50 -8.12
CA ALA A 51 -4.77 10.03 -7.98
C ALA A 51 -3.74 8.91 -7.75
N CYS A 52 -2.48 9.21 -8.04
CA CYS A 52 -1.33 8.36 -7.74
C CYS A 52 -0.29 9.16 -6.95
N VAL A 53 0.30 8.53 -5.94
CA VAL A 53 1.38 9.09 -5.12
C VAL A 53 2.58 8.15 -5.18
N LEU A 54 3.77 8.69 -5.46
CA LEU A 54 5.03 7.96 -5.45
C LEU A 54 5.81 8.29 -4.17
N VAL A 55 6.11 7.26 -3.36
CA VAL A 55 6.87 7.37 -2.12
C VAL A 55 8.28 6.82 -2.37
N PRO A 56 9.34 7.66 -2.36
CA PRO A 56 10.71 7.19 -2.52
C PRO A 56 11.08 6.18 -1.43
N GLY A 57 11.52 4.98 -1.82
CA GLY A 57 11.81 3.87 -0.90
C GLY A 57 11.41 2.53 -1.52
N GLY A 58 10.71 1.70 -0.75
CA GLY A 58 10.13 0.44 -1.22
C GLY A 58 8.65 0.29 -0.82
N GLY A 59 8.04 -0.86 -1.14
CA GLY A 59 6.62 -1.11 -0.84
C GLY A 59 6.26 -0.90 0.64
N THR A 60 7.15 -1.29 1.56
CA THR A 60 6.98 -1.06 3.01
C THR A 60 6.90 0.41 3.38
N PHE A 61 7.60 1.30 2.67
CA PHE A 61 7.54 2.75 2.93
C PHE A 61 6.17 3.30 2.54
N ALA A 62 5.57 2.79 1.45
CA ALA A 62 4.21 3.13 1.09
C ALA A 62 3.19 2.63 2.13
N MET A 63 3.36 1.41 2.64
CA MET A 63 2.54 0.88 3.74
C MET A 63 2.62 1.76 4.99
N GLU A 64 3.83 2.14 5.39
CA GLU A 64 4.05 2.99 6.57
C GLU A 64 3.54 4.42 6.35
N ALA A 65 3.66 4.98 5.15
CA ALA A 65 3.09 6.28 4.81
C ALA A 65 1.56 6.28 4.99
N VAL A 66 0.87 5.25 4.48
CA VAL A 66 -0.58 5.06 4.67
C VAL A 66 -0.91 4.89 6.16
N ALA A 67 -0.16 4.05 6.88
CA ALA A 67 -0.37 3.84 8.31
C ALA A 67 -0.22 5.15 9.13
N ARG A 68 0.84 5.92 8.88
CA ARG A 68 1.08 7.20 9.57
C ARG A 68 0.01 8.24 9.27
N GLN A 69 -0.56 8.21 8.05
CA GLN A 69 -1.57 9.17 7.63
C GLN A 69 -2.97 8.81 8.13
N PHE A 70 -3.32 7.51 8.19
CA PHE A 70 -4.70 7.06 8.38
C PHE A 70 -4.93 6.14 9.57
N ALA A 71 -3.90 5.54 10.17
CA ALA A 71 -4.06 4.56 11.26
C ALA A 71 -3.81 5.16 12.65
N LYS A 72 -3.13 6.30 12.76
CA LYS A 72 -2.78 6.90 14.06
C LYS A 72 -4.05 7.33 14.81
N ASP A 73 -4.14 6.93 16.08
CA ASP A 73 -5.28 7.22 16.97
C ASP A 73 -6.63 6.72 16.40
N GLN A 74 -6.59 5.75 15.48
CA GLN A 74 -7.77 5.14 14.84
C GLN A 74 -7.95 3.69 15.29
N ASN A 75 -9.19 3.20 15.20
CA ASN A 75 -9.48 1.77 15.29
C ASN A 75 -9.20 1.12 13.94
N VAL A 76 -8.36 0.08 13.91
CA VAL A 76 -7.92 -0.57 12.67
C VAL A 76 -8.25 -2.05 12.71
N LEU A 77 -8.75 -2.61 11.62
CA LEU A 77 -8.88 -4.05 11.43
C LEU A 77 -7.90 -4.51 10.35
N VAL A 78 -7.08 -5.51 10.66
CA VAL A 78 -6.11 -6.10 9.72
C VAL A 78 -6.50 -7.55 9.39
N VAL A 79 -6.77 -7.83 8.12
CA VAL A 79 -6.86 -9.21 7.59
C VAL A 79 -5.43 -9.74 7.45
N ARG A 80 -5.05 -10.69 8.32
CA ARG A 80 -3.69 -11.22 8.40
C ARG A 80 -3.62 -12.64 7.85
N ASN A 81 -3.08 -12.76 6.65
CA ASN A 81 -2.89 -14.03 5.95
C ASN A 81 -1.45 -14.56 6.04
N GLY A 82 -0.49 -13.75 6.53
CA GLY A 82 0.91 -14.14 6.57
C GLY A 82 1.85 -13.00 6.98
N TRP A 83 3.09 -13.05 6.51
CA TRP A 83 4.18 -12.19 6.97
C TRP A 83 4.07 -10.76 6.45
N PHE A 84 3.60 -10.54 5.22
CA PHE A 84 3.46 -9.20 4.66
C PHE A 84 2.23 -8.46 5.20
N SER A 85 1.16 -9.17 5.54
CA SER A 85 0.04 -8.61 6.30
C SER A 85 0.34 -8.45 7.79
N TYR A 86 1.20 -9.31 8.37
CA TYR A 86 1.76 -9.07 9.71
C TYR A 86 2.61 -7.80 9.78
N ARG A 87 3.20 -7.37 8.66
CA ARG A 87 3.99 -6.15 8.58
C ARG A 87 3.26 -4.91 9.09
N TRP A 88 1.92 -4.83 8.97
CA TRP A 88 1.13 -3.75 9.53
C TRP A 88 1.25 -3.66 11.05
N THR A 89 1.19 -4.80 11.74
CA THR A 89 1.45 -4.85 13.19
C THR A 89 2.88 -4.46 13.52
N GLN A 90 3.86 -4.88 12.71
CA GLN A 90 5.24 -4.44 12.92
C GLN A 90 5.40 -2.92 12.75
N ILE A 91 4.71 -2.32 11.77
CA ILE A 91 4.68 -0.85 11.60
C ILE A 91 4.06 -0.19 12.84
N PHE A 92 3.00 -0.78 13.39
CA PHE A 92 2.37 -0.23 14.59
C PHE A 92 3.30 -0.27 15.80
N ASP A 93 3.96 -1.41 16.02
CA ASP A 93 4.92 -1.62 17.11
C ASP A 93 6.16 -0.70 17.00
N GLN A 94 6.46 -0.17 15.81
CA GLN A 94 7.59 0.75 15.56
C GLN A 94 7.21 2.24 15.63
N GLY A 95 6.00 2.58 16.10
CA GLY A 95 5.62 3.96 16.44
C GLY A 95 4.47 4.55 15.63
N VAL A 96 3.69 3.74 14.94
CA VAL A 96 2.35 4.14 14.46
C VAL A 96 1.32 3.58 15.42
N THR A 97 0.77 4.40 16.31
CA THR A 97 -0.11 3.89 17.38
C THR A 97 -1.58 4.06 17.01
N PRO A 98 -2.27 3.02 16.50
CA PRO A 98 -3.73 3.01 16.47
C PRO A 98 -4.30 2.99 17.90
N SER A 99 -5.50 3.52 18.09
CA SER A 99 -6.20 3.42 19.38
C SER A 99 -6.57 1.98 19.71
N HIS A 100 -6.85 1.18 18.68
CA HIS A 100 -7.11 -0.25 18.78
C HIS A 100 -6.78 -0.95 17.45
N ALA A 101 -6.23 -2.16 17.51
CA ALA A 101 -5.88 -2.96 16.34
C ALA A 101 -6.42 -4.38 16.44
N GLU A 102 -7.50 -4.65 15.72
CA GLU A 102 -8.10 -5.97 15.57
C GLU A 102 -7.44 -6.76 14.44
N VAL A 103 -7.35 -8.09 14.60
CA VAL A 103 -6.65 -8.95 13.64
C VAL A 103 -7.50 -10.18 13.29
N ALA A 104 -7.97 -10.23 12.04
CA ALA A 104 -8.63 -11.40 11.46
C ALA A 104 -7.57 -12.31 10.82
N LYS A 105 -7.20 -13.42 11.50
CA LYS A 105 -6.10 -14.30 11.07
C LYS A 105 -6.58 -15.45 10.19
N ALA A 106 -5.85 -15.73 9.11
CA ALA A 106 -6.00 -16.95 8.33
C ALA A 106 -5.99 -18.21 9.22
N ARG A 107 -6.75 -19.23 8.81
CA ARG A 107 -7.00 -20.44 9.60
C ARG A 107 -6.60 -21.69 8.79
N PRO A 108 -6.14 -22.76 9.46
CA PRO A 108 -5.96 -24.04 8.80
C PRO A 108 -7.30 -24.60 8.34
N ASP A 109 -7.31 -25.35 7.24
CA ASP A 109 -8.49 -26.03 6.70
C ASP A 109 -8.83 -27.34 7.41
N SER A 110 -7.89 -27.87 8.20
CA SER A 110 -8.01 -29.14 8.92
C SER A 110 -6.99 -29.25 10.07
N ASP A 111 -7.19 -30.22 10.96
CA ASP A 111 -6.27 -30.53 12.07
C ASP A 111 -5.09 -31.44 11.67
N ARG A 112 -4.89 -31.66 10.36
CA ARG A 112 -3.80 -32.51 9.87
C ARG A 112 -2.46 -31.79 9.99
N ALA A 113 -1.35 -32.51 9.85
CA ALA A 113 -0.01 -31.93 9.88
C ALA A 113 0.43 -31.31 8.54
N ASP A 114 -0.26 -31.67 7.46
CA ASP A 114 -0.06 -31.19 6.08
C ASP A 114 -1.18 -30.22 5.63
N GLN A 115 -1.86 -29.62 6.60
CA GLN A 115 -3.00 -28.74 6.40
C GLN A 115 -2.66 -27.53 5.54
N GLN A 116 -3.64 -27.05 4.78
CA GLN A 116 -3.52 -25.79 4.05
C GLN A 116 -4.14 -24.67 4.88
N PHE A 117 -3.83 -23.43 4.53
CA PHE A 117 -4.42 -22.26 5.18
C PHE A 117 -5.29 -21.48 4.20
N ALA A 118 -6.38 -20.95 4.71
CA ALA A 118 -7.28 -20.05 4.01
C ALA A 118 -7.45 -18.74 4.78
N PRO A 119 -7.74 -17.62 4.10
CA PRO A 119 -8.19 -16.40 4.74
C PRO A 119 -9.44 -16.65 5.60
N VAL A 120 -9.69 -15.80 6.59
CA VAL A 120 -10.96 -15.80 7.32
C VAL A 120 -12.10 -15.63 6.31
N PRO A 121 -13.20 -16.41 6.39
CA PRO A 121 -14.37 -16.22 5.53
C PRO A 121 -14.83 -14.77 5.51
N VAL A 122 -15.17 -14.25 4.32
CA VAL A 122 -15.45 -12.82 4.16
C VAL A 122 -16.65 -12.38 4.98
N GLU A 123 -17.63 -13.26 5.17
CA GLU A 123 -18.84 -13.01 5.95
C GLU A 123 -18.52 -12.75 7.42
N GLU A 124 -17.55 -13.49 7.98
CA GLU A 124 -17.08 -13.30 9.36
C GLU A 124 -16.35 -11.96 9.51
N VAL A 125 -15.48 -11.62 8.55
CA VAL A 125 -14.77 -10.32 8.58
C VAL A 125 -15.77 -9.17 8.42
N CYS A 126 -16.76 -9.29 7.53
CA CYS A 126 -17.80 -8.28 7.37
C CYS A 126 -18.66 -8.14 8.63
N ALA A 127 -18.99 -9.24 9.32
CA ALA A 127 -19.71 -9.18 10.59
C ALA A 127 -18.87 -8.47 11.67
N GLN A 128 -17.57 -8.76 11.74
CA GLN A 128 -16.64 -8.08 12.65
C GLN A 128 -16.53 -6.59 12.34
N ILE A 129 -16.43 -6.19 11.07
CA ILE A 129 -16.41 -4.77 10.66
C ILE A 129 -17.67 -4.05 11.15
N ARG A 130 -18.85 -4.66 11.00
CA ARG A 130 -20.13 -4.05 11.44
C ARG A 130 -20.22 -3.92 12.96
N ALA A 131 -19.70 -4.90 13.70
CA ALA A 131 -19.71 -4.91 15.15
C ALA A 131 -18.72 -3.90 15.75
N GLU A 132 -17.47 -3.94 15.28
CA GLU A 132 -16.36 -3.15 15.84
C GLU A 132 -16.28 -1.74 15.25
N ARG A 133 -16.90 -1.52 14.08
CA ARG A 133 -16.91 -0.24 13.35
C ARG A 133 -15.51 0.40 13.29
N PRO A 134 -14.49 -0.29 12.72
CA PRO A 134 -13.15 0.27 12.59
C PRO A 134 -13.18 1.55 11.75
N ASN A 135 -12.16 2.38 11.85
CA ASN A 135 -11.97 3.54 10.98
C ASN A 135 -11.17 3.18 9.72
N LEU A 136 -10.36 2.12 9.77
CA LEU A 136 -9.52 1.64 8.68
C LEU A 136 -9.53 0.11 8.63
N VAL A 137 -9.73 -0.45 7.44
CA VAL A 137 -9.59 -1.89 7.16
C VAL A 137 -8.43 -2.11 6.20
N VAL A 138 -7.56 -3.04 6.57
CA VAL A 138 -6.36 -3.37 5.80
C VAL A 138 -6.38 -4.84 5.42
N ALA A 139 -6.21 -5.13 4.14
CA ALA A 139 -6.14 -6.50 3.64
C ALA A 139 -5.09 -6.67 2.52
N PRO A 140 -4.29 -7.75 2.53
CA PRO A 140 -3.41 -8.08 1.41
C PRO A 140 -4.23 -8.65 0.25
N HIS A 141 -4.18 -8.05 -0.94
CA HIS A 141 -4.76 -8.69 -2.12
C HIS A 141 -4.10 -10.05 -2.39
N VAL A 142 -2.76 -10.08 -2.35
CA VAL A 142 -1.97 -11.33 -2.33
C VAL A 142 -1.04 -11.30 -1.13
N GLU A 143 -1.05 -12.37 -0.34
CA GLU A 143 -0.07 -12.60 0.72
C GLU A 143 1.07 -13.48 0.19
N THR A 144 2.21 -12.84 -0.09
CA THR A 144 3.36 -13.48 -0.72
C THR A 144 3.97 -14.59 0.14
N SER A 145 3.95 -14.48 1.47
CA SER A 145 4.58 -15.51 2.31
C SER A 145 3.81 -16.82 2.33
N ALA A 146 2.54 -16.80 1.98
CA ALA A 146 1.64 -17.96 2.04
C ALA A 146 1.02 -18.32 0.69
N GLY A 147 1.28 -17.55 -0.37
CA GLY A 147 0.69 -17.77 -1.69
C GLY A 147 -0.84 -17.64 -1.72
N MET A 148 -1.42 -16.87 -0.80
CA MET A 148 -2.88 -16.70 -0.70
C MET A 148 -3.34 -15.44 -1.44
N LEU A 149 -4.38 -15.58 -2.28
CA LEU A 149 -5.06 -14.51 -3.00
C LEU A 149 -6.44 -14.26 -2.37
N LEU A 150 -6.80 -13.00 -2.14
CA LEU A 150 -8.19 -12.61 -1.89
C LEU A 150 -8.89 -12.40 -3.25
N PRO A 151 -9.92 -13.20 -3.59
CA PRO A 151 -10.60 -13.07 -4.87
C PRO A 151 -11.48 -11.80 -4.93
N ASP A 152 -11.86 -11.38 -6.13
CA ASP A 152 -12.63 -10.15 -6.36
C ASP A 152 -13.90 -10.05 -5.50
N HIS A 153 -14.67 -11.13 -5.38
CA HIS A 153 -15.88 -11.13 -4.55
C HIS A 153 -15.59 -10.88 -3.07
N TYR A 154 -14.43 -11.34 -2.57
CA TYR A 154 -13.98 -11.10 -1.21
C TYR A 154 -13.69 -9.61 -1.03
N LEU A 155 -12.91 -9.02 -1.93
CA LEU A 155 -12.55 -7.60 -1.88
C LEU A 155 -13.80 -6.71 -1.98
N GLN A 156 -14.74 -7.03 -2.89
CA GLN A 156 -15.99 -6.29 -3.05
C GLN A 156 -16.84 -6.32 -1.77
N ALA A 157 -17.02 -7.49 -1.15
CA ALA A 157 -17.80 -7.62 0.08
C ALA A 157 -17.11 -6.91 1.26
N LEU A 158 -15.78 -7.04 1.38
CA LEU A 158 -15.00 -6.35 2.39
C LEU A 158 -15.15 -4.83 2.24
N THR A 159 -14.95 -4.28 1.04
CA THR A 159 -15.11 -2.85 0.74
C THR A 159 -16.53 -2.35 1.05
N ALA A 160 -17.56 -3.12 0.68
CA ALA A 160 -18.94 -2.74 0.99
C ALA A 160 -19.18 -2.63 2.51
N ALA A 161 -18.75 -3.64 3.29
CA ALA A 161 -18.89 -3.63 4.74
C ALA A 161 -18.08 -2.49 5.40
N THR A 162 -16.87 -2.21 4.90
CA THR A 162 -16.04 -1.09 5.34
C THR A 162 -16.74 0.26 5.11
N HIS A 163 -17.29 0.49 3.91
CA HIS A 163 -18.02 1.72 3.60
C HIS A 163 -19.33 1.86 4.38
N GLU A 164 -20.04 0.76 4.69
CA GLU A 164 -21.26 0.78 5.50
C GLU A 164 -21.04 1.40 6.90
N VAL A 165 -19.86 1.22 7.49
CA VAL A 165 -19.51 1.78 8.80
C VAL A 165 -18.81 3.14 8.72
N GLY A 166 -18.56 3.67 7.51
CA GLY A 166 -17.88 4.93 7.26
C GLY A 166 -16.36 4.85 7.37
N ALA A 167 -15.79 3.64 7.22
CA ALA A 167 -14.36 3.39 7.30
C ALA A 167 -13.68 3.54 5.93
N LEU A 168 -12.35 3.59 5.97
CA LEU A 168 -11.45 3.45 4.82
C LEU A 168 -11.06 1.99 4.61
#